data_AF-A0A2T3HWC1-F1
#
_entry.id   AF-A0A2T3HWC1-F1
#
_cell.length_a   1.000
_cell.length_b   1.000
_cell.length_c   1.000
_cell.angle_alpha   90.00
_cell.angle_beta   90.00
_cell.angle_gamma   90.00
#
_symmetry.space_group_name_H-M   'P 1'
#
loop_
_entity.id
_entity.type
_entity.pdbx_description
1 polymer ?
#
loop_
_entity_poly.entity_id
_entity_poly.type
_entity_poly.pdbx_seq_one_letter_code
_entity_poly.pdbx_strand_id
1 'polypeptide(L)'
;MNIKIISIALVAAFSLAGCKSTSLAKTKETKRSYAVYDLKVSKGVSSSDMSKAIKTALQANTSSVRITEDLPPYPIPKESPRFQLVNPFGNNSALAALAGGAAKRPTCDGALIYAQATDSSMSSQGENTQFYTCLWQYDGGYHIDIYTQFDIVSGGLENLGKDLIRGMMGDSSQFIPRTIASLRDNLEALNVDSKLVTAYPSDFEVLLKERQIQQ
;
A
#
# COMPACT_ATOMS: atom_id res chain seq x y z
N MET A 1 -67.47 -14.99 -34.63
CA MET A 1 -66.34 -14.89 -35.58
C MET A 1 -65.43 -13.76 -35.11
N ASN A 2 -64.18 -14.14 -34.84
CA ASN A 2 -63.03 -13.40 -34.30
C ASN A 2 -62.90 -11.92 -34.69
N ILE A 3 -62.38 -11.10 -33.77
CA ILE A 3 -61.03 -10.49 -33.81
C ILE A 3 -60.84 -9.71 -32.49
N LYS A 4 -59.94 -10.17 -31.62
CA LYS A 4 -59.40 -9.37 -30.50
C LYS A 4 -57.90 -9.19 -30.73
N ILE A 5 -57.54 -8.02 -31.25
CA ILE A 5 -56.19 -7.48 -31.23
C ILE A 5 -56.17 -6.49 -30.06
N ILE A 6 -55.52 -6.82 -28.95
CA ILE A 6 -55.08 -5.82 -27.96
C ILE A 6 -53.69 -6.26 -27.46
N SER A 7 -52.72 -5.67 -28.14
CA SER A 7 -51.47 -5.10 -27.65
C SER A 7 -50.80 -5.70 -26.41
N ILE A 8 -49.66 -6.30 -26.68
CA ILE A 8 -48.49 -6.48 -25.81
C ILE A 8 -48.18 -5.17 -25.07
N ALA A 9 -48.28 -5.18 -23.74
CA ALA A 9 -47.65 -4.21 -22.87
C ALA A 9 -46.65 -4.96 -21.98
N LEU A 10 -45.44 -5.14 -22.53
CA LEU A 10 -44.26 -5.54 -21.80
C LEU A 10 -43.86 -4.37 -20.90
N VAL A 11 -44.47 -4.28 -19.71
CA VAL A 11 -44.02 -3.36 -18.66
C VAL A 11 -42.74 -3.96 -18.08
N ALA A 12 -41.62 -3.68 -18.76
CA ALA A 12 -40.30 -3.78 -18.19
C ALA A 12 -40.15 -2.66 -17.14
N ALA A 13 -40.78 -2.86 -15.98
CA ALA A 13 -40.47 -2.12 -14.77
C ALA A 13 -39.13 -2.65 -14.24
N PHE A 14 -38.03 -2.28 -14.92
CA PHE A 14 -36.73 -2.22 -14.30
C PHE A 14 -36.80 -1.06 -13.30
N SER A 15 -37.24 -1.35 -12.07
CA SER A 15 -37.07 -0.45 -10.95
C SER A 15 -35.56 -0.23 -10.76
N LEU A 16 -35.09 0.98 -11.07
CA LEU A 16 -33.74 1.49 -10.79
C LEU A 16 -33.45 1.62 -9.28
N ALA A 17 -33.85 0.64 -8.46
CA ALA A 17 -33.46 0.56 -7.06
C ALA A 17 -32.06 -0.06 -6.98
N GLY A 18 -31.04 0.70 -7.40
CA GLY A 18 -29.66 0.22 -7.37
C GLY A 18 -28.59 1.18 -7.88
N CYS A 19 -28.94 2.41 -8.27
CA CYS A 19 -27.92 3.45 -8.47
C CYS A 19 -27.31 3.79 -7.10
N LYS A 20 -26.27 3.05 -6.68
CA LYS A 20 -25.21 3.65 -5.86
C LYS A 20 -24.78 4.89 -6.64
N SER A 21 -25.24 6.05 -6.19
CA SER A 21 -25.10 7.32 -6.89
C SER A 21 -23.67 7.45 -7.39
N THR A 22 -23.47 7.40 -8.71
CA THR A 22 -22.18 7.79 -9.26
C THR A 22 -22.03 9.26 -8.89
N SER A 23 -21.17 9.53 -7.92
CA SER A 23 -20.99 10.88 -7.42
C SER A 23 -20.45 11.73 -8.56
N LEU A 24 -21.22 12.74 -8.99
CA LEU A 24 -20.73 13.74 -9.93
C LEU A 24 -19.64 14.62 -9.30
N ALA A 25 -19.49 14.59 -7.97
CA ALA A 25 -18.40 15.27 -7.29
C ALA A 25 -17.10 14.46 -7.42
N LYS A 26 -16.13 15.06 -8.11
CA LYS A 26 -14.77 14.55 -8.20
C LYS A 26 -14.13 14.51 -6.82
N THR A 27 -13.69 13.32 -6.42
CA THR A 27 -13.09 13.04 -5.13
C THR A 27 -11.66 12.56 -5.33
N LYS A 28 -10.73 13.11 -4.55
CA LYS A 28 -9.37 12.56 -4.41
C LYS A 28 -9.26 12.01 -3.00
N GLU A 29 -8.99 10.71 -2.90
CA GLU A 29 -8.84 10.04 -1.63
C GLU A 29 -7.42 9.48 -1.52
N THR A 30 -6.81 9.66 -0.35
CA THR A 30 -5.50 9.11 -0.01
C THR A 30 -5.67 8.20 1.20
N LYS A 31 -5.50 6.90 1.00
CA LYS A 31 -5.48 5.90 2.07
C LYS A 31 -4.05 5.60 2.46
N ARG A 32 -3.81 5.46 3.77
CA ARG A 32 -2.49 5.14 4.32
C ARG A 32 -2.59 3.88 5.15
N SER A 33 -1.62 2.99 4.98
CA SER A 33 -1.48 1.80 5.81
C SER A 33 -0.03 1.61 6.19
N TYR A 34 0.20 0.83 7.24
CA TYR A 34 1.55 0.37 7.56
C TYR A 34 1.52 -1.05 8.13
N ALA A 35 2.65 -1.73 8.03
CA ALA A 35 2.93 -2.97 8.74
C ALA A 35 4.35 -2.89 9.31
N VAL A 36 4.52 -3.39 10.53
CA VAL A 36 5.83 -3.42 11.20
C VAL A 36 6.12 -4.84 11.65
N TYR A 37 7.30 -5.32 11.28
CA TYR A 37 7.78 -6.64 11.64
C TYR A 37 9.08 -6.53 12.44
N ASP A 38 9.14 -7.32 13.52
CA ASP A 38 10.36 -7.62 14.22
C ASP A 38 11.04 -8.82 13.55
N LEU A 39 12.33 -8.71 13.28
CA LEU A 39 13.10 -9.68 12.53
C LEU A 39 14.21 -10.26 13.42
N LYS A 40 14.16 -11.57 13.66
CA LYS A 40 15.27 -12.32 14.29
C LYS A 40 16.09 -13.00 13.21
N VAL A 41 17.33 -12.52 13.08
CA VAL A 41 18.23 -12.92 12.00
C VAL A 41 19.16 -14.03 12.47
N SER A 42 19.17 -15.15 11.75
CA SER A 42 20.10 -16.27 11.99
C SER A 42 21.55 -15.86 11.70
N LYS A 43 22.53 -16.51 12.36
CA LYS A 43 23.96 -16.25 12.11
C LYS A 43 24.30 -16.45 10.63
N GLY A 44 24.89 -15.43 9.99
CA GLY A 44 25.40 -15.50 8.62
C GLY A 44 24.58 -14.73 7.57
N VAL A 45 23.40 -14.22 7.90
CA VAL A 45 22.64 -13.31 7.01
C VAL A 45 23.14 -11.89 7.18
N SER A 46 23.56 -11.25 6.09
CA SER A 46 24.04 -9.88 6.09
C SER A 46 22.92 -8.86 5.81
N SER A 47 23.16 -7.58 6.11
CA SER A 47 22.27 -6.49 5.71
C SER A 47 22.11 -6.40 4.19
N SER A 48 23.16 -6.74 3.43
CA SER A 48 23.12 -6.83 1.96
C SER A 48 22.17 -7.94 1.47
N ASP A 49 22.14 -9.09 2.14
CA ASP A 49 21.21 -10.18 1.77
C ASP A 49 19.75 -9.74 1.99
N MET A 50 19.49 -9.08 3.13
CA MET A 50 18.18 -8.49 3.40
C MET A 50 17.82 -7.39 2.39
N SER A 51 18.77 -6.54 1.98
CA SER A 51 18.56 -5.55 0.92
C SER A 51 18.14 -6.20 -0.38
N LYS A 52 18.85 -7.26 -0.79
CA LYS A 52 18.53 -8.00 -2.00
C LYS A 52 17.16 -8.67 -1.94
N ALA A 53 16.78 -9.23 -0.79
CA ALA A 53 15.46 -9.80 -0.56
C ALA A 53 14.36 -8.74 -0.68
N ILE A 54 14.52 -7.59 0.00
CA ILE A 54 13.60 -6.45 -0.07
C ILE A 54 13.47 -5.96 -1.51
N LYS A 55 14.60 -5.78 -2.21
CA LYS A 55 14.64 -5.37 -3.62
C LYS A 55 13.86 -6.31 -4.51
N THR A 56 14.12 -7.61 -4.38
CA THR A 56 13.49 -8.65 -5.20
C THR A 56 11.98 -8.65 -5.01
N ALA A 57 11.51 -8.62 -3.76
CA ALA A 57 10.09 -8.55 -3.44
C ALA A 57 9.43 -7.29 -4.03
N LEU A 58 10.05 -6.12 -3.88
CA LEU A 58 9.49 -4.87 -4.41
C LEU A 58 9.46 -4.88 -5.95
N GLN A 59 10.54 -5.33 -6.61
CA GLN A 59 10.60 -5.38 -8.07
C GLN A 59 9.58 -6.36 -8.67
N ALA A 60 9.23 -7.43 -7.95
CA ALA A 60 8.24 -8.39 -8.42
C ALA A 60 6.79 -7.87 -8.32
N ASN A 61 6.53 -6.88 -7.46
CA ASN A 61 5.17 -6.42 -7.14
C ASN A 61 4.91 -4.94 -7.49
N THR A 62 5.91 -4.20 -7.97
CA THR A 62 5.79 -2.77 -8.26
C THR A 62 6.37 -2.40 -9.61
N SER A 63 5.99 -1.24 -10.14
CA SER A 63 6.45 -0.75 -11.45
C SER A 63 7.85 -0.13 -11.40
N SER A 64 8.26 0.41 -10.26
CA SER A 64 9.57 1.01 -10.07
C SER A 64 10.02 0.93 -8.62
N VAL A 65 11.34 0.83 -8.42
CA VAL A 65 11.95 0.71 -7.09
C VAL A 65 13.23 1.54 -7.05
N ARG A 66 13.40 2.33 -5.99
CA ARG A 66 14.63 3.03 -5.61
C ARG A 66 15.03 2.55 -4.23
N ILE A 67 16.29 2.14 -4.06
CA ILE A 67 16.82 1.66 -2.78
C ILE A 67 18.04 2.50 -2.43
N THR A 68 18.12 2.87 -1.16
CA THR A 68 19.28 3.52 -0.55
C THR A 68 19.74 2.61 0.58
N GLU A 69 21.02 2.26 0.58
CA GLU A 69 21.67 1.53 1.66
C GLU A 69 22.58 2.49 2.41
N ASP A 70 22.49 2.51 3.73
CA ASP A 70 23.24 3.40 4.60
C ASP A 70 24.05 2.60 5.64
N LEU A 71 24.91 3.30 6.38
CA LEU A 71 25.73 2.72 7.43
C LEU A 71 24.89 2.38 8.66
N PRO A 72 25.24 1.31 9.40
CA PRO A 72 24.60 1.01 10.67
C PRO A 72 24.77 2.16 11.66
N PRO A 73 23.73 2.52 12.42
CA PRO A 73 23.83 3.55 13.43
C PRO A 73 24.83 3.15 14.52
N TYR A 74 25.68 4.10 14.94
CA TYR A 74 26.58 3.94 16.08
C TYR A 74 26.34 5.06 17.11
N PRO A 75 26.01 4.72 18.38
CA PRO A 75 25.82 3.38 18.92
C PRO A 75 24.54 2.71 18.38
N ILE A 76 24.49 1.37 18.41
CA ILE A 76 23.30 0.61 18.02
C ILE A 76 22.15 0.97 18.98
N PRO A 77 20.96 1.36 18.48
CA PRO A 77 19.80 1.66 19.31
C PRO A 77 19.38 0.48 20.19
N LYS A 78 18.98 0.77 21.43
CA LYS A 78 18.44 -0.26 22.36
C LYS A 78 17.06 -0.75 21.94
N GLU A 79 16.23 0.16 21.45
CA GLU A 79 14.86 -0.11 21.01
C GLU A 79 14.77 0.01 19.50
N SER A 80 13.83 -0.73 18.91
CA SER A 80 13.44 -0.62 17.51
C SER A 80 13.00 0.82 17.19
N PRO A 81 13.70 1.54 16.30
CA PRO A 81 13.20 2.80 15.74
C PRO A 81 11.84 2.64 15.06
N ARG A 82 11.22 3.73 14.59
CA ARG A 82 9.97 3.71 13.80
C ARG A 82 9.99 4.82 12.78
N PHE A 83 9.31 4.63 11.65
CA PHE A 83 9.17 5.71 10.68
C PHE A 83 8.42 6.90 11.29
N GLN A 84 8.74 8.11 10.82
CA GLN A 84 8.00 9.32 11.18
C GLN A 84 7.41 9.97 9.94
N LEU A 85 6.14 10.36 10.00
CA LEU A 85 5.51 11.08 8.89
C LEU A 85 5.84 12.56 8.97
N VAL A 86 6.67 13.04 8.05
CA VAL A 86 7.04 14.45 7.95
C VAL A 86 6.45 15.08 6.70
N ASN A 87 6.27 16.39 6.76
CA ASN A 87 6.01 17.19 5.58
C ASN A 87 7.36 17.44 4.87
N PRO A 88 7.54 17.00 3.60
CA PRO A 88 8.81 17.19 2.89
C PRO A 88 9.11 18.67 2.60
N PHE A 89 8.12 19.57 2.76
CA PHE A 89 8.26 21.01 2.58
C PHE A 89 8.53 21.76 3.89
N GLY A 90 8.71 21.03 5.01
CA GLY A 90 8.94 21.63 6.33
C GLY A 90 7.83 22.60 6.75
N ASN A 91 8.23 23.75 7.29
CA ASN A 91 7.32 24.81 7.75
C ASN A 91 6.77 25.69 6.60
N ASN A 92 7.07 25.39 5.33
CA ASN A 92 6.56 26.16 4.21
C ASN A 92 5.09 25.81 3.93
N SER A 93 4.21 26.44 4.71
CA SER A 93 2.76 26.23 4.68
C SER A 93 2.12 26.53 3.33
N ALA A 94 2.68 27.46 2.54
CA ALA A 94 2.18 27.78 1.21
C ALA A 94 2.37 26.61 0.23
N LEU A 95 3.57 26.02 0.21
CA LEU A 95 3.86 24.86 -0.66
C LEU A 95 3.10 23.61 -0.19
N ALA A 96 2.96 23.43 1.12
CA ALA A 96 2.15 22.37 1.69
C ALA A 96 0.66 22.49 1.32
N ALA A 97 0.10 23.69 1.31
CA ALA A 97 -1.28 23.95 0.91
C ALA A 97 -1.50 23.71 -0.60
N LEU A 98 -0.54 24.13 -1.44
CA LEU A 98 -0.52 23.85 -2.89
C LEU A 98 -0.45 22.34 -3.19
N ALA A 99 0.30 21.58 -2.38
CA ALA A 99 0.33 20.13 -2.44
C ALA A 99 -0.92 19.45 -1.83
N GLY A 100 -1.93 20.23 -1.43
CA GLY A 100 -3.20 19.73 -0.91
C GLY A 100 -3.16 19.27 0.54
N GLY A 101 -2.19 19.73 1.35
CA GLY A 101 -2.07 19.41 2.78
C GLY A 101 -1.78 17.93 3.10
N ALA A 102 -1.70 17.07 2.09
CA ALA A 102 -1.62 15.62 2.21
C ALA A 102 -0.23 15.04 1.88
N ALA A 103 0.75 15.87 1.52
CA ALA A 103 2.12 15.42 1.29
C ALA A 103 2.81 15.07 2.62
N LYS A 104 2.52 13.89 3.16
CA LYS A 104 3.26 13.29 4.27
C LYS A 104 4.08 12.13 3.72
N ARG A 105 5.39 12.18 3.89
CA ARG A 105 6.30 11.07 3.56
C ARG A 105 6.92 10.50 4.82
N PRO A 106 7.09 9.17 4.91
CA PRO A 106 7.82 8.57 6.00
C PRO A 106 9.31 8.90 5.89
N THR A 107 9.92 9.29 7.00
CA THR A 107 11.38 9.32 7.18
C THR A 107 11.83 8.01 7.78
N CYS A 108 12.99 7.54 7.34
CA CYS A 108 13.64 6.32 7.82
C CYS A 108 15.00 6.68 8.46
N ASP A 109 15.02 7.66 9.36
CA ASP A 109 16.27 8.17 9.91
C ASP A 109 17.04 7.07 10.66
N GLY A 110 18.31 6.86 10.28
CA GLY A 110 19.15 5.79 10.83
C GLY A 110 18.84 4.38 10.32
N ALA A 111 17.98 4.25 9.29
CA ALA A 111 17.72 2.96 8.66
C ALA A 111 18.92 2.53 7.82
N LEU A 112 19.26 1.25 7.92
CA LEU A 112 20.24 0.61 7.04
C LEU A 112 19.78 0.58 5.59
N ILE A 113 18.46 0.46 5.40
CA ILE A 113 17.87 0.37 4.07
C ILE A 113 16.64 1.24 4.04
N TYR A 114 16.57 2.08 3.03
CA TYR A 114 15.38 2.82 2.65
C TYR A 114 15.02 2.52 1.20
N ALA A 115 13.91 1.81 1.01
CA ALA A 115 13.35 1.54 -0.30
C ALA A 115 12.07 2.35 -0.53
N GLN A 116 11.97 2.95 -1.71
CA GLN A 116 10.79 3.62 -2.23
C GLN A 116 10.37 2.89 -3.50
N ALA A 117 9.14 2.38 -3.53
CA ALA A 117 8.60 1.71 -4.70
C ALA A 117 7.26 2.29 -5.10
N THR A 118 6.94 2.25 -6.39
CA THR A 118 5.68 2.76 -6.94
C THR A 118 5.05 1.70 -7.82
N ASP A 119 3.79 1.37 -7.56
CA ASP A 119 2.93 0.64 -8.48
C ASP A 119 2.03 1.63 -9.23
N SER A 120 2.32 1.78 -10.52
CA SER A 120 1.60 2.65 -11.46
C SER A 120 0.74 1.86 -12.44
N SER A 121 0.53 0.55 -12.22
CA SER A 121 -0.22 -0.33 -13.11
C SER A 121 -1.66 0.14 -13.39
N MET A 122 -2.28 0.81 -12.42
CA MET A 122 -3.63 1.39 -12.52
C MET A 122 -3.64 2.92 -12.64
N SER A 123 -2.51 3.54 -13.02
CA SER A 123 -2.41 5.00 -13.20
C SER A 123 -3.39 5.56 -14.23
N SER A 124 -3.68 4.81 -15.30
CA SER A 124 -4.72 5.19 -16.27
C SER A 124 -6.12 5.26 -15.64
N GLN A 125 -6.35 4.48 -14.58
CA GLN A 125 -7.59 4.47 -13.80
C GLN A 125 -7.58 5.51 -12.67
N GLY A 126 -6.57 6.39 -12.62
CA GLY A 126 -6.47 7.42 -11.57
C GLY A 126 -6.03 6.87 -10.22
N GLU A 127 -5.36 5.73 -10.21
CA GLU A 127 -4.82 5.10 -9.01
C GLU A 127 -3.29 5.15 -8.99
N ASN A 128 -2.71 5.28 -7.80
CA ASN A 128 -1.28 5.22 -7.61
C ASN A 128 -0.96 4.69 -6.21
N THR A 129 -0.12 3.66 -6.12
CA THR A 129 0.30 3.09 -4.84
C THR A 129 1.79 3.30 -4.65
N GLN A 130 2.17 3.88 -3.52
CA GLN A 130 3.56 4.05 -3.12
C GLN A 130 3.86 3.22 -1.89
N PHE A 131 5.01 2.55 -1.91
CA PHE A 131 5.55 1.77 -0.80
C PHE A 131 6.84 2.42 -0.34
N TYR A 132 6.99 2.49 0.98
CA TYR A 132 8.16 3.00 1.66
C TYR A 132 8.57 1.96 2.68
N THR A 133 9.75 1.39 2.51
CA THR A 133 10.25 0.31 3.36
C THR A 133 11.52 0.77 4.04
N CYS A 134 11.52 0.75 5.37
CA CYS A 134 12.66 1.09 6.19
C CYS A 134 13.14 -0.17 6.93
N LEU A 135 14.42 -0.53 6.84
CA LEU A 135 15.04 -1.59 7.65
C LEU A 135 16.03 -0.96 8.62
N TRP A 136 15.86 -1.19 9.93
CA TRP A 136 16.82 -0.77 10.95
C TRP A 136 17.43 -1.95 11.68
N GLN A 137 18.61 -1.71 12.24
CA GLN A 137 19.25 -2.57 13.22
C GLN A 137 19.07 -1.99 14.62
N TYR A 138 18.79 -2.85 15.59
CA TYR A 138 18.72 -2.53 17.01
C TYR A 138 19.31 -3.69 17.84
N ASP A 139 19.49 -3.49 19.14
CA ASP A 139 20.18 -4.48 20.00
C ASP A 139 19.52 -5.88 19.99
N GLY A 140 18.20 -5.94 19.82
CA GLY A 140 17.44 -7.19 19.74
C GLY A 140 17.34 -7.82 18.35
N GLY A 141 17.96 -7.25 17.31
CA GLY A 141 17.91 -7.78 15.94
C GLY A 141 17.67 -6.68 14.90
N TYR A 142 16.71 -6.92 14.01
CA TYR A 142 16.31 -5.95 12.99
C TYR A 142 14.82 -5.73 13.08
N HIS A 143 14.35 -4.62 12.54
CA HIS A 143 12.93 -4.45 12.28
C HIS A 143 12.73 -3.75 10.95
N ILE A 144 11.60 -4.06 10.34
CA ILE A 144 11.20 -3.50 9.06
C ILE A 144 9.84 -2.84 9.21
N ASP A 145 9.79 -1.55 8.85
CA ASP A 145 8.53 -0.83 8.75
C ASP A 145 8.21 -0.63 7.27
N ILE A 146 6.98 -0.98 6.89
CA ILE A 146 6.47 -0.82 5.53
C ILE A 146 5.28 0.11 5.61
N TYR A 147 5.47 1.34 5.14
CA TYR A 147 4.41 2.33 5.01
C TYR A 147 3.93 2.36 3.56
N THR A 148 2.62 2.46 3.36
CA THR A 148 2.04 2.58 2.03
C THR A 148 1.06 3.72 1.94
N GLN A 149 1.01 4.32 0.74
CA GLN A 149 0.07 5.35 0.38
C GLN A 149 -0.62 4.95 -0.92
N PHE A 150 -1.95 4.79 -0.86
CA PHE A 150 -2.80 4.54 -2.00
C PHE A 150 -3.63 5.78 -2.31
N ASP A 151 -3.41 6.36 -3.48
CA ASP A 151 -4.16 7.50 -3.98
C ASP A 151 -5.14 7.04 -5.05
N ILE A 152 -6.38 7.51 -4.97
CA ILE A 152 -7.44 7.21 -5.92
C ILE A 152 -8.23 8.48 -6.26
N VAL A 153 -8.51 8.65 -7.56
CA VAL A 153 -9.44 9.67 -8.06
C VAL A 153 -10.71 8.98 -8.54
N SER A 154 -11.84 9.36 -7.97
CA SER A 154 -13.17 8.84 -8.29
C SER A 154 -14.19 9.97 -8.46
N GLY A 155 -15.35 9.66 -9.04
CA GLY A 155 -16.41 10.62 -9.29
C GLY A 155 -16.07 11.66 -10.36
N GLY A 156 -17.07 12.44 -10.76
CA GLY A 156 -16.98 13.29 -11.94
C GLY A 156 -17.22 12.52 -13.23
N LEU A 157 -17.72 13.21 -14.26
CA LEU A 157 -18.13 12.58 -15.51
C LEU A 157 -16.96 11.90 -16.23
N GLU A 158 -15.75 12.44 -16.08
CA GLU A 158 -14.53 11.90 -16.68
C GLU A 158 -14.05 10.57 -16.07
N ASN A 159 -14.47 10.25 -14.84
CA ASN A 159 -14.09 9.02 -14.15
C ASN A 159 -15.19 7.96 -14.13
N LEU A 160 -16.40 8.25 -14.63
CA LEU A 160 -17.54 7.33 -14.62
C LEU A 160 -17.20 5.94 -15.19
N GLY A 161 -16.52 5.89 -16.34
CA GLY A 161 -16.08 4.63 -16.95
C GLY A 161 -15.03 3.90 -16.11
N LYS A 162 -14.11 4.64 -15.49
CA LYS A 162 -13.05 4.08 -14.63
C LYS A 162 -13.62 3.51 -13.33
N ASP A 163 -14.55 4.23 -12.73
CA ASP A 163 -15.26 3.83 -11.51
C ASP A 163 -16.10 2.56 -11.74
N LEU A 164 -16.73 2.43 -12.92
CA LEU A 164 -17.46 1.22 -13.29
C LEU A 164 -16.52 0.01 -13.40
N ILE A 165 -15.41 0.14 -14.13
CA ILE A 165 -14.42 -0.94 -14.29
C ILE A 165 -13.87 -1.36 -12.93
N ARG A 166 -13.53 -0.38 -12.07
CA ARG A 166 -13.03 -0.64 -10.71
C ARG A 166 -14.07 -1.33 -9.83
N GLY A 167 -15.34 -0.92 -9.92
CA GLY A 167 -16.44 -1.57 -9.20
C GLY A 167 -16.60 -3.05 -9.55
N MET A 168 -16.17 -3.46 -10.74
CA MET A 168 -16.17 -4.86 -11.19
C MET A 168 -14.88 -5.62 -10.85
N MET A 169 -13.72 -4.98 -11.01
CA MET A 169 -12.40 -5.65 -10.93
C MET A 169 -11.67 -5.46 -9.60
N GLY A 170 -12.16 -4.57 -8.73
CA GLY A 170 -11.41 -4.09 -7.56
C GLY A 170 -10.43 -2.97 -7.91
N ASP A 171 -9.69 -2.51 -6.90
CA ASP A 171 -8.66 -1.47 -7.02
C ASP A 171 -7.26 -2.02 -6.67
N SER A 172 -6.23 -1.24 -6.92
CA SER A 172 -4.84 -1.64 -6.67
C SER A 172 -4.48 -1.75 -5.18
N SER A 173 -5.36 -1.33 -4.25
CA SER A 173 -5.10 -1.51 -2.81
C SER A 173 -5.04 -2.99 -2.41
N GLN A 174 -5.68 -3.89 -3.17
CA GLN A 174 -5.59 -5.33 -2.96
C GLN A 174 -4.17 -5.91 -3.19
N PHE A 175 -3.31 -5.18 -3.92
CA PHE A 175 -1.91 -5.57 -4.12
C PHE A 175 -1.01 -5.20 -2.94
N ILE A 176 -1.45 -4.29 -2.07
CA ILE A 176 -0.72 -3.89 -0.87
C ILE A 176 -0.43 -5.09 0.05
N PRO A 177 -1.43 -5.87 0.52
CA PRO A 177 -1.14 -7.02 1.39
C PRO A 177 -0.28 -8.09 0.70
N ARG A 178 -0.42 -8.26 -0.63
CA ARG A 178 0.43 -9.17 -1.41
C ARG A 178 1.89 -8.71 -1.41
N THR A 179 2.13 -7.42 -1.63
CA THR A 179 3.48 -6.85 -1.66
C THR A 179 4.16 -6.96 -0.29
N ILE A 180 3.43 -6.66 0.79
CA ILE A 180 3.92 -6.81 2.16
C ILE A 180 4.21 -8.29 2.49
N ALA A 181 3.32 -9.21 2.11
CA ALA A 181 3.58 -10.63 2.28
C ALA A 181 4.82 -11.07 1.50
N SER A 182 4.99 -10.61 0.26
CA SER A 182 6.16 -10.94 -0.55
C SER A 182 7.47 -10.43 0.07
N LEU A 183 7.46 -9.24 0.68
CA LEU A 183 8.59 -8.70 1.45
C LEU A 183 8.97 -9.62 2.60
N ARG A 184 7.98 -10.00 3.42
CA ARG A 184 8.15 -10.96 4.52
C ARG A 184 8.71 -12.29 4.01
N ASP A 185 8.07 -12.89 3.02
CA ASP A 185 8.41 -14.23 2.52
C ASP A 185 9.84 -14.27 1.95
N ASN A 186 10.28 -13.20 1.28
CA ASN A 186 11.66 -13.11 0.78
C ASN A 186 12.68 -12.97 1.90
N LEU A 187 12.33 -12.33 3.02
CA LEU A 187 13.18 -12.27 4.21
C LEU A 187 13.20 -13.62 4.95
N GLU A 188 12.06 -14.27 5.11
CA GLU A 188 11.94 -15.59 5.74
C GLU A 188 12.70 -16.67 4.95
N ALA A 189 12.76 -16.57 3.62
CA ALA A 189 13.59 -17.42 2.77
C ALA A 189 15.10 -17.32 3.07
N LEU A 190 15.55 -16.29 3.78
CA LEU A 190 16.92 -16.16 4.29
C LEU A 190 17.11 -16.78 5.68
N ASN A 191 16.11 -17.51 6.21
CA ASN A 191 16.06 -18.00 7.60
C ASN A 191 16.01 -16.87 8.63
N VAL A 192 15.29 -15.79 8.30
CA VAL A 192 14.92 -14.73 9.24
C VAL A 192 13.54 -15.03 9.80
N ASP A 193 13.40 -15.08 11.12
CA ASP A 193 12.08 -15.21 11.76
C ASP A 193 11.42 -13.83 11.83
N SER A 194 10.24 -13.69 11.23
CA SER A 194 9.53 -12.42 11.07
C SER A 194 8.21 -12.40 11.84
N LYS A 195 8.18 -11.61 12.91
CA LYS A 195 6.99 -11.43 13.75
C LYS A 195 6.30 -10.12 13.45
N LEU A 196 5.02 -10.17 13.06
CA LEU A 196 4.20 -8.97 12.92
C LEU A 196 4.01 -8.32 14.31
N VAL A 197 4.45 -7.08 14.45
CA VAL A 197 4.34 -6.29 15.68
C VAL A 197 3.03 -5.50 15.69
N THR A 198 2.72 -4.83 14.58
CA THR A 198 1.52 -4.02 14.43
C THR A 198 1.25 -3.75 12.96
N ALA A 199 -0.03 -3.60 12.60
CA ALA A 199 -0.41 -3.02 11.32
C ALA A 199 -1.57 -2.04 11.48
N TYR A 200 -1.74 -1.16 10.50
CA TYR A 200 -2.88 -0.27 10.39
C TYR A 200 -3.36 -0.22 8.95
N PRO A 201 -4.68 -0.19 8.68
CA PRO A 201 -5.78 -0.30 9.64
C PRO A 201 -5.94 -1.72 10.25
N SER A 202 -6.83 -1.90 11.24
CA SER A 202 -6.91 -3.17 12.00
C SER A 202 -7.33 -4.38 11.16
N ASP A 203 -8.19 -4.17 10.16
CA ASP A 203 -8.56 -5.16 9.14
C ASP A 203 -7.36 -5.58 8.29
N PHE A 204 -6.45 -4.66 8.02
CA PHE A 204 -5.18 -4.96 7.33
C PHE A 204 -4.29 -5.90 8.15
N GLU A 205 -4.26 -5.73 9.49
CA GLU A 205 -3.52 -6.62 10.38
C GLU A 205 -4.03 -8.06 10.32
N VAL A 206 -5.36 -8.24 10.28
CA VAL A 206 -5.99 -9.56 10.17
C VAL A 206 -5.58 -10.24 8.87
N LEU A 207 -5.65 -9.52 7.74
CA LEU A 207 -5.26 -10.05 6.43
C LEU A 207 -3.79 -10.50 6.40
N LEU A 208 -2.89 -9.74 7.01
CA LEU A 208 -1.47 -10.10 7.08
C LEU A 208 -1.24 -11.35 7.95
N LYS A 209 -1.97 -11.49 9.07
CA LYS A 209 -1.91 -12.66 9.94
C LYS A 209 -2.48 -13.91 9.27
N GLU A 210 -3.62 -13.82 8.59
CA GLU A 210 -4.20 -14.94 7.85
C GLU A 210 -3.23 -15.46 6.76
N ARG A 211 -2.54 -14.54 6.08
CA ARG A 211 -1.48 -14.87 5.12
C ARG A 211 -0.22 -15.47 5.74
N GLN A 212 0.00 -15.34 7.05
CA GLN A 212 1.09 -16.03 7.76
C GLN A 212 0.74 -17.49 8.07
N ILE A 213 -0.55 -17.80 8.27
CA ILE A 213 -1.00 -19.14 8.70
C ILE A 213 -1.20 -20.11 7.51
N GLN A 214 -1.42 -19.57 6.30
CA GLN A 214 -1.70 -20.35 5.09
C GLN A 214 -0.42 -20.88 4.38
N GLN A 215 0.75 -20.78 5.02
CA GLN A 215 2.03 -21.30 4.54
C GLN A 215 2.59 -22.30 5.56
#